data_AF-A0A964YMU0-F1
#
_entry.id   AF-A0A964YMU0-F1
#
_cell.length_a   1.000
_cell.length_b   1.000
_cell.length_c   1.000
_cell.angle_alpha   90.00
_cell.angle_beta   90.00
_cell.angle_gamma   90.00
#
_symmetry.space_group_name_H-M   'P 1'
#
loop_
_entity.id
_entity.type
_entity.pdbx_description
1 polymer ?
#
loop_
_entity_poly.entity_id
_entity_poly.type
_entity_poly.pdbx_seq_one_letter_code
_entity_poly.pdbx_strand_id
1 'polypeptide(L)'
;MSLEPTGIVDATARTLVTSLFFIWNAYEGSVFEAPYDKTLVKLYGFPLFRFMLVLLVLVASYWCPRVGAMVALSVFFYIEDMEKLKRPWITYEKNQ
;
A
#
# COMPACT_ATOMS: atom_id res chain seq x y z
N MET A 1 -0.40 -21.74 2.99
CA MET A 1 0.19 -20.95 1.90
C MET A 1 0.45 -21.89 0.74
N SER A 2 -0.41 -21.89 -0.29
CA SER A 2 -0.20 -22.74 -1.47
C SER A 2 0.77 -22.06 -2.43
N LEU A 3 1.95 -22.63 -2.63
CA LEU A 3 2.91 -22.15 -3.63
C LEU A 3 2.38 -22.38 -5.05
N GLU A 4 1.70 -23.51 -5.24
CA GLU A 4 1.10 -23.91 -6.50
C GLU A 4 -0.31 -23.31 -6.68
N PRO A 5 -0.72 -22.99 -7.91
CA PRO A 5 -2.08 -22.58 -8.22
C PRO A 5 -3.04 -23.78 -8.15
N THR A 6 -4.26 -23.54 -7.68
CA THR A 6 -5.30 -24.59 -7.58
C THR A 6 -5.93 -24.94 -8.94
N GLY A 7 -5.77 -24.07 -9.94
CA GLY A 7 -6.23 -24.26 -11.31
C GLY A 7 -5.82 -23.09 -12.20
N ILE A 8 -6.16 -23.17 -13.49
CA ILE A 8 -5.77 -22.14 -14.49
C ILE A 8 -6.32 -20.76 -14.10
N VAL A 9 -7.58 -20.69 -13.65
CA VAL A 9 -8.21 -19.43 -13.24
C VAL A 9 -7.46 -18.78 -12.07
N ASP A 10 -7.08 -19.56 -11.05
CA ASP A 10 -6.31 -19.08 -9.91
C ASP A 10 -4.88 -18.66 -10.34
N ALA A 11 -4.24 -19.40 -11.24
CA ALA A 11 -2.94 -19.03 -11.80
C ALA A 11 -2.98 -17.68 -12.54
N THR A 12 -4.00 -17.49 -13.40
CA THR A 12 -4.22 -16.25 -14.14
C THR A 12 -4.53 -15.10 -13.18
N ALA A 13 -5.40 -15.30 -12.21
CA ALA A 13 -5.76 -14.29 -11.22
C ALA A 13 -4.54 -13.84 -10.40
N ARG A 14 -3.73 -14.77 -9.88
CA ARG A 14 -2.50 -14.45 -9.12
C ARG A 14 -1.53 -13.63 -9.96
N THR A 15 -1.38 -13.97 -11.24
CA THR A 15 -0.48 -13.27 -12.16
C THR A 15 -0.98 -11.85 -12.42
N LEU A 16 -2.25 -11.69 -12.80
CA LEU A 16 -2.86 -10.39 -13.07
C LEU A 16 -2.79 -9.46 -11.85
N VAL A 17 -3.18 -9.96 -10.68
CA VAL A 17 -3.15 -9.16 -9.44
C VAL A 17 -1.72 -8.76 -9.09
N THR A 18 -0.76 -9.68 -9.21
CA THR A 18 0.66 -9.35 -8.96
C THR A 18 1.16 -8.27 -9.91
N SER A 19 0.86 -8.38 -11.22
CA SER A 19 1.25 -7.39 -12.22
C SER A 19 0.61 -6.02 -11.96
N LEU A 20 -0.67 -5.99 -11.59
CA LEU A 20 -1.38 -4.75 -11.26
C LEU A 20 -0.71 -4.04 -10.08
N PHE A 21 -0.47 -4.72 -8.97
CA PHE A 21 0.20 -4.11 -7.83
C PHE A 21 1.65 -3.73 -8.12
N PHE A 22 2.35 -4.49 -8.97
CA PHE A 22 3.70 -4.13 -9.38
C PHE A 22 3.71 -2.80 -10.16
N ILE A 23 2.83 -2.65 -11.15
CA ILE A 23 2.70 -1.42 -11.93
C ILE A 23 2.30 -0.25 -11.02
N TRP A 24 1.33 -0.48 -10.13
CA TRP A 24 0.89 0.52 -9.17
C TRP A 24 2.03 0.99 -8.26
N ASN A 25 2.78 0.06 -7.66
CA ASN A 25 3.91 0.40 -6.80
C ASN A 25 5.03 1.12 -7.56
N ALA A 26 5.29 0.74 -8.81
CA ALA A 26 6.27 1.43 -9.65
C ALA A 26 5.82 2.86 -9.96
N TYR A 27 4.53 3.08 -10.22
CA TYR A 27 3.95 4.39 -10.44
C TYR A 27 4.03 5.25 -9.17
N GLU A 28 3.48 4.78 -8.06
CA GLU A 28 3.52 5.51 -6.78
C GLU A 28 4.95 5.82 -6.33
N GLY A 29 5.86 4.86 -6.47
CA GLY A 29 7.29 5.08 -6.17
C GLY A 29 7.97 6.11 -7.09
N SER A 30 7.42 6.39 -8.27
CA SER A 30 7.95 7.39 -9.20
C SER A 30 7.40 8.80 -8.96
N VAL A 31 6.24 8.90 -8.30
CA VAL A 31 5.55 10.18 -8.05
C VAL A 31 5.98 10.71 -6.69
N PHE A 32 6.98 11.59 -6.68
CA PHE A 32 7.38 12.31 -5.48
C PHE A 32 6.38 13.43 -5.16
N GLU A 33 5.89 13.48 -3.92
CA GLU A 33 5.10 14.59 -3.35
C GLU A 33 3.71 14.83 -3.94
N ALA A 34 3.06 13.82 -4.53
CA ALA A 34 1.65 13.97 -4.89
C ALA A 34 0.77 14.11 -3.63
N PRO A 35 -0.09 15.14 -3.54
CA PRO A 35 -1.03 15.26 -2.44
C PRO A 35 -2.05 14.12 -2.52
N TYR A 36 -2.06 13.28 -1.49
CA TYR A 36 -3.09 12.25 -1.34
C TYR A 36 -4.47 12.88 -1.24
N ASP A 37 -5.49 12.16 -1.74
CA ASP A 37 -6.87 12.56 -1.54
C ASP A 37 -7.17 12.70 -0.05
N LYS A 38 -7.89 13.77 0.32
CA LYS A 38 -8.26 14.11 1.69
C LYS A 38 -9.02 12.98 2.37
N THR A 39 -9.74 12.16 1.59
CA THR A 39 -10.44 10.97 2.09
C THR A 39 -9.48 9.93 2.67
N LEU A 40 -8.40 9.61 1.94
CA LEU A 40 -7.40 8.65 2.37
C LEU A 40 -6.63 9.14 3.61
N VAL A 41 -6.32 10.44 3.66
CA VAL A 41 -5.66 11.06 4.83
C VAL A 41 -6.56 10.97 6.07
N LYS A 42 -7.86 11.27 5.94
CA LYS A 42 -8.82 11.13 7.05
C LYS A 42 -8.92 9.68 7.52
N LEU A 43 -8.93 8.72 6.59
CA LEU A 43 -9.09 7.31 6.90
C LEU A 43 -7.91 6.77 7.73
N TYR A 44 -6.68 7.23 7.45
CA TYR A 44 -5.48 6.91 8.23
C TYR A 44 -5.56 7.34 9.71
N GLY A 45 -6.33 8.38 10.01
CA GLY A 45 -6.59 8.85 11.37
C GLY A 45 -7.33 7.80 12.22
N PHE A 46 -8.12 6.92 11.59
CA PHE A 46 -8.87 5.89 12.30
C PHE A 46 -8.00 4.66 12.59
N PRO A 47 -7.88 4.22 13.85
CA PRO A 47 -7.07 3.04 14.19
C PRO A 47 -7.58 1.77 13.52
N LEU A 48 -8.90 1.66 13.33
CA LEU A 48 -9.52 0.52 12.65
C LEU A 48 -9.01 0.35 11.22
N PHE A 49 -8.75 1.45 10.51
CA PHE A 49 -8.24 1.37 9.15
C PHE A 49 -6.83 0.77 9.10
N ARG A 50 -5.99 1.06 10.09
CA ARG A 50 -4.64 0.46 10.19
C ARG A 50 -4.73 -1.05 10.40
N PHE A 51 -5.66 -1.52 11.22
CA PHE A 51 -5.93 -2.95 11.38
C PHE A 51 -6.43 -3.59 10.07
N MET A 52 -7.27 -2.89 9.30
CA MET A 52 -7.72 -3.36 7.99
C MET A 52 -6.56 -3.51 7.00
N LEU A 53 -5.58 -2.60 7.00
CA LEU A 53 -4.38 -2.72 6.16
C LEU A 53 -3.54 -3.95 6.53
N VAL A 54 -3.37 -4.21 7.83
CA VAL A 54 -2.65 -5.41 8.30
C VAL A 54 -3.40 -6.68 7.90
N LEU A 55 -4.72 -6.72 8.10
CA LEU A 55 -5.56 -7.84 7.68
C LEU A 55 -5.50 -8.07 6.18
N LEU A 56 -5.49 -7.00 5.38
CA LEU A 56 -5.34 -7.08 3.93
C LEU A 56 -4.03 -7.76 3.54
N VAL A 57 -2.90 -7.37 4.14
CA VAL A 57 -1.59 -8.01 3.90
C VAL A 57 -1.62 -9.49 4.29
N LEU A 58 -2.23 -9.83 5.43
CA LEU A 58 -2.32 -11.21 5.90
C LEU A 58 -3.16 -12.08 4.96
N VAL A 59 -4.33 -11.61 4.54
CA VAL A 59 -5.21 -12.32 3.60
C VAL A 59 -4.53 -12.49 2.24
N ALA A 60 -3.90 -11.43 1.72
CA ALA A 60 -3.17 -11.46 0.46
C ALA A 60 -1.99 -12.45 0.51
N SER A 61 -1.20 -12.42 1.59
CA SER A 61 -0.09 -13.34 1.81
C SER A 61 -0.54 -14.79 1.98
N TYR A 62 -1.66 -15.01 2.67
CA TYR A 62 -2.24 -16.34 2.83
C TYR A 62 -2.67 -16.95 1.49
N TRP A 63 -3.28 -16.15 0.61
CA TRP A 63 -3.69 -16.57 -0.73
C TRP A 63 -2.50 -16.81 -1.67
N CYS A 64 -1.60 -15.84 -1.80
CA CYS A 64 -0.41 -15.97 -2.64
C CYS A 64 0.77 -15.13 -2.08
N PRO A 65 1.93 -15.75 -1.80
CA PRO A 65 3.10 -15.04 -1.29
C PRO A 65 3.50 -13.82 -2.13
N ARG A 66 3.42 -13.96 -3.47
CA ARG A 66 3.80 -12.91 -4.42
C ARG A 66 2.86 -11.71 -4.34
N VAL A 67 1.55 -11.97 -4.29
CA VAL A 67 0.55 -10.92 -4.12
C VAL A 67 0.72 -10.26 -2.74
N GLY A 68 0.90 -11.05 -1.68
CA GLY A 68 1.16 -10.56 -0.33
C GLY A 68 2.36 -9.60 -0.27
N ALA A 69 3.47 -9.93 -0.92
CA ALA A 69 4.65 -9.06 -0.98
C ALA A 69 4.35 -7.73 -1.70
N MET A 70 3.64 -7.76 -2.83
CA MET A 70 3.28 -6.56 -3.57
C MET A 70 2.30 -5.66 -2.79
N VAL A 71 1.31 -6.26 -2.11
CA VAL A 71 0.37 -5.54 -1.25
C VAL A 71 1.09 -4.92 -0.05
N ALA A 72 2.02 -5.66 0.57
CA ALA A 72 2.82 -5.14 1.68
C ALA A 72 3.64 -3.92 1.27
N LEU A 73 4.23 -3.94 0.07
CA LEU A 73 4.94 -2.78 -0.48
C LEU A 73 4.03 -1.56 -0.69
N SER A 74 2.81 -1.77 -1.19
CA SER A 74 1.83 -0.69 -1.35
C SER A 74 1.41 -0.09 -0.01
N VAL A 75 1.18 -0.93 1.00
CA VAL A 75 0.86 -0.48 2.36
C VAL A 75 2.03 0.27 2.97
N PHE A 76 3.27 -0.17 2.72
CA PHE A 76 4.46 0.53 3.17
C PHE A 76 4.54 1.95 2.58
N PHE A 77 4.43 2.11 1.25
CA PHE A 77 4.42 3.43 0.62
C PHE A 77 3.32 4.34 1.17
N TYR A 78 2.11 3.80 1.33
CA TYR A 78 1.01 4.55 1.92
C TYR A 78 1.32 5.04 3.34
N ILE A 79 1.91 4.21 4.20
CA ILE A 79 2.26 4.60 5.56
C ILE A 79 3.36 5.68 5.57
N GLU A 80 4.43 5.47 4.80
CA GLU A 80 5.54 6.42 4.66
C GLU A 80 5.05 7.80 4.24
N ASP A 81 4.14 7.86 3.27
CA ASP A 81 3.60 9.14 2.80
C ASP A 81 2.70 9.80 3.83
N MET A 82 1.87 9.03 4.56
CA MET A 82 1.09 9.58 5.67
C MET A 82 1.99 10.12 6.79
N GLU A 83 3.16 9.52 7.04
CA GLU A 83 4.15 10.05 7.99
C GLU A 83 4.78 11.36 7.54
N LYS A 84 5.10 11.49 6.25
CA LYS A 84 5.60 12.75 5.67
C LYS A 84 4.54 13.84 5.72
N LEU A 85 3.28 13.54 5.37
CA LEU A 85 2.17 14.50 5.35
C LEU A 85 1.73 14.97 6.75
N LYS A 86 2.03 14.20 7.81
CA LYS A 86 1.80 14.62 9.20
C LYS A 86 2.85 15.64 9.69
N ARG A 87 3.99 15.79 9.01
CA ARG A 87 4.98 16.80 9.38
C ARG A 87 4.50 18.17 8.90
N PRO A 88 4.34 19.17 9.78
CA PRO A 88 4.02 20.51 9.33
C PRO A 88 5.20 21.05 8.51
N TRP A 89 4.91 21.57 7.31
CA TRP A 89 5.87 22.28 6.44
C TRP A 89 6.39 23.60 7.06
N ILE A 90 5.91 23.96 8.26
CA ILE A 90 6.06 25.28 8.89
C ILE A 90 6.85 25.14 10.20
N THR A 91 8.16 24.90 10.10
CA THR A 91 9.10 25.18 11.19
C THR A 91 10.35 25.94 10.70
N TYR A 92 10.29 26.58 9.52
CA TYR A 92 11.42 27.37 8.99
C TYR A 92 11.18 28.88 8.87
N GLU A 93 9.96 29.41 9.12
CA GLU A 93 9.68 30.85 8.98
C GLU A 93 9.59 31.64 10.31
N LYS A 94 9.92 31.04 11.46
CA LYS A 94 9.75 31.74 12.75
C LYS A 94 11.03 32.29 13.40
N ASN A 95 12.20 32.25 12.75
CA ASN A 95 13.47 32.73 13.31
C ASN A 95 14.46 33.33 12.27
N GLN A 96 13.99 34.05 11.26
CA GLN A 96 14.79 35.05 10.52
C GLN A 96 14.04 36.38 10.48
#